data_AF-A0A327RB99-F1
#
_entry.id   AF-A0A327RB99-F1
#
_cell.length_a   1.000
_cell.length_b   1.000
_cell.length_c   1.000
_cell.angle_alpha   90.00
_cell.angle_beta   90.00
_cell.angle_gamma   90.00
#
_symmetry.space_group_name_H-M   'P 1'
#
loop_
_entity.id
_entity.type
_entity.pdbx_description
1 polymer ?
#
loop_
_entity_poly.entity_id
_entity_poly.type
_entity_poly.pdbx_seq_one_letter_code
_entity_poly.pdbx_strand_id
1 'polypeptide(L)'
;MKKIQLFIIAILLSSTSVIAQSNATKRADKLFAKFQFVDAIEAYNKLVEKGEGSAYVYSRLAEANYNIFSTIEAEKWYAKAIEAGNAEPETLWKYSEMLKANGKYAASNVQMDKFAAMRPADERAVLYKANPDYLSKILDKGKKFNVQSLELNSTNSDFGGTLQDGKLYIT
;
A
#
# COMPACT_ATOMS: atom_id res chain seq x y z
N MET A 1 -9.06 -52.86 6.65
CA MET A 1 -7.67 -52.33 6.59
C MET A 1 -7.32 -51.73 5.23
N LYS A 2 -7.47 -52.46 4.11
CA LYS A 2 -7.17 -51.92 2.75
C LYS A 2 -7.89 -50.61 2.38
N LYS A 3 -9.14 -50.43 2.80
CA LYS A 3 -9.93 -49.21 2.54
C LYS A 3 -9.45 -47.98 3.32
N ILE A 4 -8.93 -48.17 4.54
CA ILE A 4 -8.37 -47.10 5.38
C ILE A 4 -7.01 -46.66 4.83
N GLN A 5 -6.20 -47.61 4.36
CA GLN A 5 -4.92 -47.32 3.70
C GLN A 5 -5.14 -46.50 2.41
N LEU A 6 -6.18 -46.81 1.62
CA LEU A 6 -6.55 -46.04 0.43
C LEU A 6 -6.94 -44.59 0.77
N PHE A 7 -7.66 -44.38 1.87
CA PHE A 7 -8.09 -43.05 2.32
C PHE A 7 -6.90 -42.19 2.80
N ILE A 8 -5.94 -42.79 3.50
CA ILE A 8 -4.73 -42.10 3.95
C ILE A 8 -3.86 -41.70 2.75
N ILE A 9 -3.75 -42.56 1.75
CA ILE A 9 -3.02 -42.26 0.50
C ILE A 9 -3.69 -41.10 -0.26
N ALA A 10 -5.02 -41.07 -0.32
CA ALA A 10 -5.77 -39.99 -0.97
C ALA A 10 -5.60 -38.63 -0.26
N ILE A 11 -5.52 -38.62 1.09
CA ILE A 11 -5.26 -37.41 1.88
C ILE A 11 -3.81 -36.93 1.73
N LEU A 12 -2.83 -37.84 1.63
CA LEU A 12 -1.44 -37.44 1.37
C LEU A 12 -1.24 -36.87 -0.04
N LEU A 13 -1.99 -37.36 -1.03
CA LEU A 13 -1.94 -36.87 -2.41
C LEU A 13 -2.64 -35.52 -2.62
N SER A 14 -3.58 -35.13 -1.75
CA SER A 14 -4.25 -33.82 -1.84
C SER A 14 -3.43 -32.67 -1.26
N SER A 15 -2.34 -32.95 -0.54
CA SER A 15 -1.46 -31.95 0.07
C SER A 15 -0.32 -31.43 -0.84
N THR A 16 -0.21 -31.86 -2.09
CA THR A 16 0.80 -31.30 -3.01
C THR A 16 0.25 -30.06 -3.73
N SER A 17 -0.07 -29.02 -2.97
CA SER A 17 -0.10 -27.66 -3.52
C SER A 17 1.35 -27.25 -3.73
N VAL A 18 1.90 -27.59 -4.90
CA VAL A 18 3.22 -27.12 -5.32
C VAL A 18 3.12 -25.59 -5.40
N ILE A 19 3.66 -24.90 -4.40
CA ILE A 19 3.89 -23.46 -4.50
C ILE A 19 4.97 -23.33 -5.58
N ALA A 20 4.56 -23.01 -6.81
CA ALA A 20 5.45 -22.62 -7.86
C ALA A 20 6.04 -21.24 -7.50
N GLN A 21 6.96 -21.20 -6.53
CA GLN A 21 7.85 -20.05 -6.37
C GLN A 21 8.79 -20.09 -7.56
N SER A 22 8.42 -19.35 -8.61
CA SER A 22 9.31 -19.04 -9.71
C SER A 22 10.65 -18.56 -9.13
N ASN A 23 11.76 -19.19 -9.50
CA ASN A 23 13.10 -18.71 -9.14
C ASN A 23 13.33 -17.24 -9.56
N ALA A 24 12.49 -16.69 -10.43
CA ALA A 24 12.62 -15.33 -10.94
C ALA A 24 12.48 -14.26 -9.85
N THR A 25 11.59 -14.42 -8.87
CA THR A 25 11.41 -13.40 -7.81
C THR A 25 12.46 -13.48 -6.71
N LYS A 26 13.18 -14.61 -6.58
CA LYS A 26 14.07 -14.91 -5.45
C LYS A 26 15.07 -13.80 -5.12
N ARG A 27 15.64 -13.15 -6.14
CA ARG A 27 16.57 -12.02 -5.93
C ARG A 27 15.84 -10.80 -5.37
N ALA A 28 14.71 -10.42 -5.97
CA ALA A 28 13.91 -9.28 -5.54
C ALA A 28 13.33 -9.51 -4.12
N ASP A 29 12.85 -10.72 -3.84
CA ASP A 29 12.33 -11.11 -2.53
C ASP A 29 13.41 -11.00 -1.43
N LYS A 30 14.65 -11.38 -1.73
CA LYS A 30 15.78 -11.26 -0.79
C LYS A 30 16.12 -9.79 -0.49
N LEU A 31 16.06 -8.91 -1.48
CA LEU A 31 16.27 -7.47 -1.28
C LEU A 31 15.15 -6.88 -0.44
N PHE A 32 13.90 -7.20 -0.77
CA PHE A 32 12.74 -6.76 -0.01
C PHE A 32 12.80 -7.23 1.44
N ALA A 33 13.13 -8.49 1.69
CA ALA A 33 13.23 -9.05 3.05
C ALA A 33 14.33 -8.41 3.90
N LYS A 34 15.31 -7.76 3.24
CA LYS A 34 16.36 -6.96 3.89
C LYS A 34 15.99 -5.47 4.00
N PHE A 35 14.75 -5.10 3.69
CA PHE A 35 14.26 -3.71 3.65
C PHE A 35 15.01 -2.83 2.64
N GLN A 36 15.70 -3.43 1.66
CA GLN A 36 16.38 -2.73 0.57
C GLN A 36 15.35 -2.41 -0.52
N PHE A 37 14.39 -1.54 -0.20
CA PHE A 37 13.20 -1.35 -1.02
C PHE A 37 13.49 -0.76 -2.39
N VAL A 38 14.44 0.19 -2.50
CA VAL A 38 14.85 0.77 -3.79
C VAL A 38 15.40 -0.31 -4.72
N ASP A 39 16.34 -1.12 -4.24
CA ASP A 39 16.91 -2.24 -5.01
C ASP A 39 15.85 -3.31 -5.34
N ALA A 40 14.94 -3.56 -4.42
CA ALA A 40 13.84 -4.50 -4.63
C ALA A 40 12.88 -4.01 -5.73
N ILE A 41 12.54 -2.72 -5.75
CA ILE A 41 11.71 -2.10 -6.79
C ILE A 41 12.36 -2.28 -8.15
N GLU A 42 13.65 -1.99 -8.28
CA GLU A 42 14.37 -2.20 -9.54
C GLU A 42 14.33 -3.66 -9.99
N ALA A 43 14.56 -4.60 -9.06
CA ALA A 43 14.55 -6.03 -9.36
C ALA A 43 13.16 -6.54 -9.76
N TYR A 44 12.08 -6.09 -9.11
CA TYR A 44 10.71 -6.47 -9.50
C TYR A 44 10.28 -5.81 -10.81
N ASN A 45 10.65 -4.56 -11.09
CA ASN A 45 10.33 -3.91 -12.36
C ASN A 45 10.92 -4.69 -13.56
N LYS A 46 12.15 -5.20 -13.43
CA LYS A 46 12.76 -6.09 -14.43
C LYS A 46 11.96 -7.36 -14.71
N LEU A 47 11.21 -7.87 -13.72
CA LEU A 47 10.31 -9.02 -13.93
C LEU A 47 9.08 -8.59 -14.72
N VAL A 48 8.51 -7.42 -14.41
CA VAL A 48 7.37 -6.87 -15.17
C VAL A 48 7.75 -6.62 -16.62
N GLU A 49 8.92 -6.06 -16.89
CA GLU A 49 9.45 -5.83 -18.24
C GLU A 49 9.62 -7.11 -19.06
N LYS A 50 9.93 -8.23 -18.39
CA LYS A 50 10.04 -9.56 -19.00
C LYS A 50 8.70 -10.26 -19.22
N GLY A 51 7.59 -9.61 -18.87
CA GLY A 51 6.26 -10.22 -18.92
C GLY A 51 5.96 -11.16 -17.76
N GLU A 52 6.79 -11.18 -16.72
CA GLU A 52 6.62 -12.00 -15.51
C GLU A 52 5.87 -11.25 -14.40
N GLY A 53 5.08 -10.24 -14.79
CA GLY A 53 4.19 -9.52 -13.88
C GLY A 53 3.07 -10.43 -13.36
N SER A 54 2.84 -10.39 -12.05
CA SER A 54 1.79 -11.17 -11.38
C SER A 54 1.22 -10.35 -10.22
N ALA A 55 0.06 -10.76 -9.69
CA ALA A 55 -0.51 -10.15 -8.49
C ALA A 55 0.52 -10.05 -7.36
N TYR A 56 1.35 -11.09 -7.17
CA TYR A 56 2.44 -11.09 -6.21
C TYR A 56 3.49 -10.01 -6.51
N VAL A 57 4.04 -9.99 -7.74
CA VAL A 57 5.07 -9.00 -8.14
C VAL A 57 4.55 -7.57 -8.00
N TYR A 58 3.32 -7.29 -8.44
CA TYR A 58 2.70 -5.98 -8.30
C TYR A 58 2.48 -5.59 -6.84
N SER A 59 2.08 -6.54 -5.98
CA SER A 59 1.92 -6.30 -4.55
C SER A 59 3.25 -5.93 -3.89
N ARG A 60 4.33 -6.63 -4.24
CA ARG A 60 5.67 -6.33 -3.70
C ARG A 60 6.20 -4.99 -4.19
N LEU A 61 5.95 -4.63 -5.45
CA LEU A 61 6.24 -3.29 -5.96
C LEU A 61 5.46 -2.21 -5.20
N ALA A 62 4.17 -2.45 -4.95
CA ALA A 62 3.33 -1.53 -4.20
C ALA A 62 3.82 -1.33 -2.77
N GLU A 63 4.10 -2.43 -2.05
CA GLU A 63 4.61 -2.38 -0.69
C GLU A 63 5.99 -1.74 -0.60
N ALA A 64 6.90 -2.02 -1.53
CA ALA A 64 8.23 -1.42 -1.51
C ALA A 64 8.15 0.10 -1.74
N ASN A 65 7.33 0.56 -2.69
CA ASN A 65 7.08 1.98 -2.93
C ASN A 65 6.39 2.65 -1.75
N TYR A 66 5.42 1.97 -1.11
CA TYR A 66 4.75 2.44 0.11
C TYR A 66 5.76 2.69 1.23
N ASN A 67 6.70 1.77 1.46
CA ASN A 67 7.68 1.87 2.54
C ASN A 67 8.73 2.98 2.33
N ILE A 68 8.93 3.45 1.10
CA ILE A 68 9.81 4.59 0.79
C ILE A 68 9.03 5.89 0.55
N PHE A 69 7.73 5.90 0.88
CA PHE A 69 6.84 7.04 0.67
C PHE A 69 6.74 7.53 -0.79
N SER A 70 6.98 6.64 -1.76
CA SER A 70 6.74 6.89 -3.18
C SER A 70 5.26 6.69 -3.49
N THR A 71 4.42 7.63 -3.06
CA THR A 71 2.96 7.47 -3.03
C THR A 71 2.35 7.31 -4.43
N ILE A 72 2.90 7.98 -5.45
CA ILE A 72 2.41 7.89 -6.84
C ILE A 72 2.67 6.49 -7.42
N GLU A 73 3.87 5.96 -7.25
CA GLU A 73 4.19 4.61 -7.74
C GLU A 73 3.48 3.54 -6.91
N ALA A 74 3.39 3.71 -5.58
CA ALA A 74 2.64 2.80 -4.72
C ALA A 74 1.17 2.71 -5.15
N GLU A 75 0.51 3.86 -5.39
CA GLU A 75 -0.87 3.90 -5.89
C GLU A 75 -1.03 3.07 -7.18
N LYS A 76 -0.16 3.30 -8.16
CA LYS A 76 -0.16 2.59 -9.45
C LYS A 76 -0.01 1.08 -9.28
N TRP A 77 0.93 0.63 -8.44
CA TRP A 77 1.17 -0.80 -8.26
C TRP A 77 0.09 -1.47 -7.42
N TYR A 78 -0.50 -0.78 -6.45
CA TYR A 78 -1.66 -1.29 -5.71
C TYR A 78 -2.86 -1.49 -6.65
N ALA A 79 -3.14 -0.53 -7.54
CA ALA A 79 -4.19 -0.67 -8.54
C ALA A 79 -3.98 -1.93 -9.41
N LYS A 80 -2.77 -2.11 -9.94
CA LYS A 80 -2.42 -3.32 -10.72
C LYS A 80 -2.51 -4.62 -9.92
N ALA A 81 -2.11 -4.60 -8.64
CA ALA A 81 -2.21 -5.77 -7.78
C ALA A 81 -3.67 -6.19 -7.57
N ILE A 82 -4.57 -5.22 -7.35
CA ILE A 82 -6.02 -5.44 -7.20
C ILE A 82 -6.62 -5.95 -8.51
N GLU A 83 -6.29 -5.33 -9.65
CA GLU A 83 -6.71 -5.77 -10.99
C GLU A 83 -6.26 -7.21 -11.29
N ALA A 84 -5.07 -7.59 -10.82
CA ALA A 84 -4.52 -8.94 -10.95
C ALA A 84 -5.07 -9.94 -9.91
N GLY A 85 -6.00 -9.52 -9.03
CA GLY A 85 -6.71 -10.39 -8.11
C GLY A 85 -6.29 -10.32 -6.64
N ASN A 86 -5.30 -9.49 -6.25
CA ASN A 86 -5.00 -9.25 -4.83
C ASN A 86 -5.91 -8.13 -4.27
N ALA A 87 -7.15 -8.49 -3.92
CA ALA A 87 -8.11 -7.59 -3.29
C ALA A 87 -8.25 -7.84 -1.77
N GLU A 88 -7.17 -8.28 -1.11
CA GLU A 88 -7.18 -8.51 0.33
C GLU A 88 -7.43 -7.20 1.11
N PRO A 89 -8.02 -7.26 2.33
CA PRO A 89 -8.37 -6.07 3.09
C PRO A 89 -7.21 -5.09 3.30
N GLU A 90 -6.02 -5.61 3.61
CA GLU A 90 -4.85 -4.76 3.85
C GLU A 90 -4.36 -4.08 2.57
N THR A 91 -4.48 -4.74 1.41
CA THR A 91 -4.18 -4.15 0.10
C THR A 91 -5.13 -2.99 -0.20
N LEU A 92 -6.43 -3.18 0.03
CA LEU A 92 -7.44 -2.13 -0.18
C LEU A 92 -7.23 -0.93 0.75
N TRP A 93 -6.90 -1.19 2.02
CA TRP A 93 -6.61 -0.13 2.98
C TRP A 93 -5.33 0.65 2.62
N LYS A 94 -4.22 -0.02 2.32
CA LYS A 94 -2.99 0.70 1.91
C LYS A 94 -3.19 1.45 0.60
N TYR A 95 -3.96 0.89 -0.33
CA TYR A 95 -4.30 1.58 -1.58
C TYR A 95 -5.13 2.85 -1.33
N SER A 96 -6.12 2.80 -0.43
CA SER A 96 -6.90 3.98 -0.06
C SER A 96 -6.01 5.06 0.56
N GLU A 97 -5.07 4.68 1.43
CA GLU A 97 -4.13 5.63 2.03
C GLU A 97 -3.23 6.29 0.97
N MET A 98 -2.77 5.55 -0.05
CA MET A 98 -1.99 6.14 -1.16
C MET A 98 -2.83 7.09 -2.02
N LEU A 99 -4.08 6.72 -2.32
CA LEU A 99 -5.02 7.61 -3.01
C LEU A 99 -5.25 8.90 -2.22
N LYS A 100 -5.45 8.80 -0.91
CA LYS A 100 -5.63 9.94 -0.01
C LYS A 100 -4.38 10.82 0.04
N ALA A 101 -3.19 10.22 0.15
CA ALA A 101 -1.92 10.95 0.13
C ALA A 101 -1.72 11.73 -1.18
N ASN A 102 -2.21 11.19 -2.31
CA ASN A 102 -2.18 11.83 -3.61
C ASN A 102 -3.40 12.76 -3.87
N GLY A 103 -4.19 13.09 -2.83
CA GLY A 103 -5.32 14.01 -2.90
C GLY A 103 -6.58 13.43 -3.58
N LYS A 104 -6.62 12.13 -3.88
CA LYS A 104 -7.72 11.43 -4.55
C LYS A 104 -8.75 10.91 -3.54
N TYR A 105 -9.31 11.81 -2.74
CA TYR A 105 -10.19 11.47 -1.60
C TYR A 105 -11.42 10.64 -1.99
N ALA A 106 -12.10 10.98 -3.08
CA ALA A 106 -13.28 10.24 -3.54
C ALA A 106 -12.93 8.78 -3.89
N ALA A 107 -11.83 8.56 -4.62
CA ALA A 107 -11.36 7.22 -4.96
C ALA A 107 -10.89 6.45 -3.71
N SER A 108 -10.23 7.13 -2.76
CA SER A 108 -9.87 6.56 -1.47
C SER A 108 -11.09 6.02 -0.72
N ASN A 109 -12.16 6.82 -0.63
CA ASN A 109 -13.39 6.43 0.06
C ASN A 109 -14.01 5.15 -0.55
N VAL A 110 -14.01 5.03 -1.88
CA VAL A 110 -14.48 3.80 -2.56
C VAL A 110 -13.75 2.55 -2.09
N GLN A 111 -12.43 2.62 -1.87
CA GLN A 111 -11.66 1.47 -1.39
C GLN A 111 -11.84 1.25 0.12
N MET A 112 -11.99 2.32 0.89
CA MET A 112 -12.32 2.24 2.32
C MET A 112 -13.69 1.62 2.57
N ASP A 113 -14.68 1.88 1.71
CA ASP A 113 -16.00 1.23 1.79
C ASP A 113 -15.88 -0.29 1.63
N LYS A 114 -15.09 -0.76 0.65
CA LYS A 114 -14.80 -2.19 0.46
C LYS A 114 -14.08 -2.77 1.67
N PHE A 115 -13.01 -2.12 2.12
CA PHE A 115 -12.28 -2.54 3.32
C PHE A 115 -13.19 -2.65 4.54
N ALA A 116 -14.02 -1.65 4.80
CA ALA A 116 -14.92 -1.59 5.95
C ALA A 116 -16.12 -2.54 5.84
N ALA A 117 -16.47 -3.00 4.62
CA ALA A 117 -17.41 -4.09 4.42
C ALA A 117 -16.77 -5.46 4.73
N MET A 118 -15.50 -5.67 4.36
CA MET A 118 -14.77 -6.91 4.65
C MET A 118 -14.36 -7.02 6.13
N ARG A 119 -14.05 -5.89 6.78
CA ARG A 119 -13.52 -5.83 8.15
C ARG A 119 -14.30 -4.83 9.01
N PRO A 120 -15.60 -5.04 9.25
CA PRO A 120 -16.45 -4.07 9.93
C PRO A 120 -16.08 -3.82 11.40
N ALA A 121 -15.40 -4.76 12.05
CA ALA A 121 -14.93 -4.65 13.44
C ALA A 121 -13.49 -4.12 13.56
N ASP A 122 -12.79 -3.88 12.44
CA ASP A 122 -11.47 -3.24 12.47
C ASP A 122 -11.63 -1.76 12.88
N GLU A 123 -10.81 -1.29 13.81
CA GLU A 123 -10.89 0.07 14.32
C GLU A 123 -10.79 1.12 13.21
N ARG A 124 -9.97 0.87 12.17
CA ARG A 124 -9.82 1.75 11.02
C ARG A 124 -11.14 1.90 10.25
N ALA A 125 -11.91 0.81 10.14
CA ALA A 125 -13.23 0.82 9.51
C ALA A 125 -14.27 1.54 10.37
N VAL A 126 -14.24 1.34 11.69
CA VAL A 126 -15.12 2.02 12.65
C VAL A 126 -14.89 3.53 12.59
N LEU A 127 -13.63 3.97 12.66
CA LEU A 127 -13.27 5.39 12.61
C LEU A 127 -13.66 6.05 11.27
N TYR A 128 -13.43 5.35 10.16
CA TYR A 128 -13.84 5.82 8.83
C TYR A 128 -15.36 6.03 8.75
N LYS A 129 -16.15 5.05 9.21
CA LYS A 129 -17.62 5.12 9.19
C LYS A 129 -18.18 6.16 10.18
N ALA A 130 -17.49 6.43 11.27
CA ALA A 130 -17.91 7.43 12.26
C ALA A 130 -17.76 8.88 11.73
N ASN A 131 -16.91 9.11 10.73
CA ASN A 131 -16.60 10.45 10.23
C ASN A 131 -16.49 10.53 8.69
N PRO A 132 -17.57 10.21 7.94
CA PRO A 132 -17.54 10.19 6.48
C PRO A 132 -17.21 11.57 5.87
N ASP A 133 -17.68 12.65 6.50
CA ASP A 133 -17.56 14.03 5.99
C ASP A 133 -16.45 14.83 6.68
N TYR A 134 -15.44 14.17 7.25
CA TYR A 134 -14.39 14.86 8.02
C TYR A 134 -13.68 15.95 7.21
N LEU A 135 -13.41 15.69 5.92
CA LEU A 135 -12.68 16.61 5.06
C LEU A 135 -13.50 17.89 4.81
N SER A 136 -14.78 17.76 4.48
CA SER A 136 -15.68 18.92 4.32
C SER A 136 -15.72 19.75 5.59
N LYS A 137 -15.89 19.10 6.76
CA LYS A 137 -15.87 19.79 8.07
C LYS A 137 -14.57 20.54 8.36
N ILE A 138 -13.43 20.09 7.81
CA ILE A 138 -12.14 20.79 7.94
C ILE A 138 -12.10 21.98 6.97
N LEU A 139 -12.49 21.77 5.72
CA LEU A 139 -12.48 22.81 4.68
C LEU A 139 -13.45 23.96 5.01
N ASP A 140 -14.62 23.64 5.56
CA ASP A 140 -15.65 24.61 5.95
C ASP A 140 -15.20 25.56 7.06
N LYS A 141 -14.18 25.19 7.85
CA LYS A 141 -13.59 26.09 8.86
C LYS A 141 -12.80 27.25 8.24
N GLY A 142 -12.55 27.20 6.94
CA GLY A 142 -11.82 28.22 6.20
C GLY A 142 -10.33 28.26 6.53
N LYS A 143 -9.59 29.05 5.74
CA LYS A 143 -8.16 29.26 5.95
C LYS A 143 -7.93 30.17 7.16
N LYS A 144 -7.29 29.65 8.20
CA LYS A 144 -6.90 30.45 9.38
C LYS A 144 -5.55 31.15 9.22
N PHE A 145 -4.75 30.72 8.25
CA PHE A 145 -3.39 31.19 8.03
C PHE A 145 -3.13 31.42 6.55
N ASN A 146 -2.27 32.39 6.25
CA ASN A 146 -1.68 32.55 4.93
C ASN A 146 -0.37 31.76 4.88
N VAL A 147 -0.20 30.94 3.85
CA VAL A 147 1.03 30.20 3.58
C VAL A 147 1.76 30.91 2.46
N GLN A 148 3.04 31.22 2.70
CA GLN A 148 3.91 31.87 1.74
C GLN A 148 5.25 31.12 1.71
N SER A 149 5.72 30.76 0.51
CA SER A 149 7.07 30.21 0.34
C SER A 149 8.09 31.33 0.50
N LEU A 150 9.15 31.07 1.27
CA LEU A 150 10.31 31.95 1.37
C LEU A 150 11.36 31.55 0.32
N GLU A 151 12.28 32.46 0.00
CA GLU A 151 13.37 32.20 -0.95
C GLU A 151 14.32 31.09 -0.48
N LEU A 152 14.38 30.84 0.83
CA LEU A 152 15.20 29.79 1.43
C LEU A 152 14.57 28.39 1.36
N ASN A 153 13.30 28.26 0.97
CA ASN A 153 12.65 26.97 0.87
C ASN A 153 13.22 26.15 -0.30
N SER A 154 13.57 24.89 -0.03
CA SER A 154 13.98 23.95 -1.07
C SER A 154 12.76 23.36 -1.78
N THR A 155 12.98 22.69 -2.92
CA THR A 155 11.93 21.89 -3.60
C THR A 155 11.66 20.57 -2.90
N ASN A 156 12.46 20.21 -1.89
CA ASN A 156 12.36 18.94 -1.19
C ASN A 156 11.46 19.06 0.03
N SER A 157 11.03 17.91 0.56
CA SER A 157 10.39 17.88 1.87
C SER A 157 11.43 18.07 2.96
N ASP A 158 11.18 19.09 3.75
CA ASP A 158 11.97 19.59 4.85
C ASP A 158 11.14 19.21 6.11
N PHE A 159 11.77 18.59 7.11
CA PHE A 159 11.10 18.07 8.31
C PHE A 159 11.74 18.60 9.60
N GLY A 160 11.21 19.70 10.12
CA GLY A 160 11.60 20.25 11.41
C GLY A 160 10.96 21.62 11.68
N GLY A 161 10.35 21.78 12.86
CA GLY A 161 9.82 23.08 13.28
C GLY A 161 10.73 23.74 14.30
N THR A 162 11.07 25.03 14.13
CA THR A 162 11.64 25.84 15.21
C THR A 162 10.80 27.09 15.45
N LEU A 163 10.65 27.47 16.72
CA LEU A 163 9.93 28.67 17.12
C LEU A 163 10.94 29.75 17.50
N GLN A 164 10.90 30.88 16.79
CA GLN A 164 11.71 32.05 17.11
C GLN A 164 10.84 33.30 17.07
N ASP A 165 10.84 34.07 18.15
CA ASP A 165 10.10 35.34 18.28
C ASP A 165 8.61 35.24 17.89
N GLY A 166 7.96 34.13 18.27
CA GLY A 166 6.55 33.87 17.98
C GLY A 166 6.26 33.48 16.52
N LYS A 167 7.29 33.32 15.68
CA LYS A 167 7.18 32.81 14.31
C LYS A 167 7.61 31.35 14.28
N LEU A 168 6.75 30.50 13.74
CA LEU A 168 7.06 29.09 13.49
C LEU A 168 7.73 28.99 12.11
N TYR A 169 8.96 28.50 12.09
CA TYR A 169 9.70 28.16 10.89
C TYR A 169 9.61 26.65 10.70
N ILE A 170 9.20 26.21 9.51
CA ILE A 170 9.19 24.80 9.12
C ILE A 170 10.28 24.64 8.07
N THR A 171 11.34 23.96 8.46
CA THR A 171 12.36 23.35 7.60
C THR A 171 12.15 21.85 7.63
#